data_AF-A0A7K0Q8C3-F1
#
_entry.id   AF-A0A7K0Q8C3-F1
#
_cell.length_a   1.000
_cell.length_b   1.000
_cell.length_c   1.000
_cell.angle_alpha   90.00
_cell.angle_beta   90.00
_cell.angle_gamma   90.00
#
_symmetry.space_group_name_H-M   'P 1'
#
loop_
_entity.id
_entity.type
_entity.pdbx_description
1 polymer ?
#
loop_
_entity_poly.entity_id
_entity_poly.type
_entity_poly.pdbx_seq_one_letter_code
_entity_poly.pdbx_strand_id
1 'polypeptide(L)'
;MTTTEEPVRSQSPELAAMTLPKLKTVATQLGVDGAAKMKKGELVEAIADLQAKNREAAKAEREARREARNNRKKESKPAANAAQDSDDAPDDDAPSNNSDRGSRHDRNDRTRGRNRDRNNRDRAPREEREPVLSEDDVLVPVSGLLDILDSYGFIRTTGYLPGPNDVYVTLQQVRRNGLRKGDVVTGQVRQPREGETKQKFNALITLETVNGMSPDEARNRVEFGKLTPLYPQERLRLETEPNVLTTRVIDLIAPIGKGQRGLIVSPPKAGKTMVLQSIANAITTNNPECHLMVVLVDERPEEVTDMQRSVKGEVIASTFDRPADDHTTIAELAIERAKRLVELGHDVVVLLDSITRLGRAYNISAPASGRILSGGVDSAALYPPKKFFGAARNIEDGGSLTILATALVDTGSRMDEVIFEEFKGTGNMELILDRRLADKRIFPAVNVVASGTRKEEILMGSEELNIVWKLRRVLHALEPQAALELLLEKMKGTKSNVEFLMQIQKTTSGPDDSK
;
A
#
# COMPACT_ATOMS: atom_id res chain seq x y z
N MET A 1 24.17 -55.97 -27.60
CA MET A 1 23.90 -54.58 -28.02
C MET A 1 23.78 -53.76 -26.75
N THR A 2 24.90 -53.20 -26.29
CA THR A 2 24.95 -52.27 -25.16
C THR A 2 24.48 -50.91 -25.67
N THR A 3 23.28 -50.50 -25.28
CA THR A 3 22.74 -49.17 -25.55
C THR A 3 23.48 -48.15 -24.70
N THR A 4 24.46 -47.49 -25.31
CA THR A 4 24.99 -46.21 -24.84
C THR A 4 23.89 -45.17 -24.91
N GLU A 5 23.38 -44.73 -23.76
CA GLU A 5 22.52 -43.54 -23.68
C GLU A 5 23.38 -42.31 -24.03
N GLU A 6 23.10 -41.70 -25.20
CA GLU A 6 23.63 -40.39 -25.52
C GLU A 6 22.95 -39.33 -24.65
N PRO A 7 23.69 -38.45 -23.96
CA PRO A 7 23.10 -37.38 -23.19
C PRO A 7 22.43 -36.38 -24.13
N VAL A 8 21.18 -36.03 -23.81
CA VAL A 8 20.39 -35.02 -24.52
C VAL A 8 21.13 -33.68 -24.43
N ARG A 9 21.80 -33.30 -25.52
CA ARG A 9 22.51 -32.02 -25.63
C ARG A 9 21.51 -30.85 -25.54
N SER A 10 21.30 -30.36 -24.33
CA SER A 10 20.54 -29.13 -24.08
C SER A 10 21.43 -27.93 -24.41
N GLN A 11 21.43 -27.50 -25.67
CA GLN A 11 22.05 -26.22 -26.03
C GLN A 11 21.21 -25.10 -25.41
N SER A 12 21.64 -24.59 -24.26
CA SER A 12 21.05 -23.42 -23.61
C SER A 12 21.80 -22.17 -24.08
N PRO A 13 21.29 -21.43 -25.09
CA PRO A 13 22.01 -20.30 -25.69
C PRO A 13 22.32 -19.18 -24.68
N GLU A 14 21.51 -19.05 -23.62
CA GLU A 14 21.71 -18.08 -22.53
C GLU A 14 22.95 -18.38 -21.67
N LEU A 15 23.24 -19.67 -21.41
CA LEU A 15 24.42 -20.07 -20.62
C LEU A 15 25.71 -19.87 -21.42
N ALA A 16 25.66 -20.09 -22.73
CA ALA A 16 26.80 -19.84 -23.62
C ALA A 16 27.17 -18.35 -23.70
N ALA A 17 26.20 -17.45 -23.56
CA ALA A 17 26.39 -16.00 -23.56
C ALA A 17 27.01 -15.45 -22.26
N MET A 18 27.02 -16.21 -21.17
CA MET A 18 27.56 -15.75 -19.88
C MET A 18 29.10 -15.72 -19.83
N THR A 19 29.65 -14.86 -18.97
CA THR A 19 31.09 -14.82 -18.71
C THR A 19 31.52 -15.97 -17.80
N LEU A 20 32.76 -16.46 -17.96
CA LEU A 20 33.30 -17.59 -17.17
C LEU A 20 33.21 -17.38 -15.64
N PRO A 21 33.46 -16.17 -15.08
CA PRO A 21 33.26 -15.91 -13.65
C PRO A 21 31.80 -16.11 -13.23
N LYS A 22 30.84 -15.61 -14.02
CA LYS A 22 29.40 -15.77 -13.76
C LYS A 22 28.98 -17.25 -13.81
N LEU A 23 29.46 -17.99 -14.80
CA LEU A 23 29.21 -19.44 -14.91
C LEU A 23 29.74 -20.22 -13.71
N LYS A 24 30.91 -19.88 -13.18
CA LYS A 24 31.46 -20.52 -11.98
C LYS A 24 30.64 -20.25 -10.73
N THR A 25 30.15 -19.02 -10.54
CA THR A 25 29.21 -18.71 -9.44
C THR A 25 27.90 -19.48 -9.57
N VAL A 26 27.32 -19.55 -10.77
CA VAL A 26 26.07 -20.29 -11.02
C VAL A 26 26.27 -21.79 -10.81
N ALA A 27 27.37 -22.37 -11.29
CA ALA A 27 27.71 -23.77 -11.07
C ALA A 27 27.90 -24.11 -9.59
N THR A 28 28.54 -23.23 -8.83
CA THR A 28 28.75 -23.42 -7.38
C THR A 28 27.43 -23.35 -6.61
N GLN A 29 26.54 -22.42 -6.99
CA GLN A 29 25.19 -22.31 -6.41
C GLN A 29 24.31 -23.52 -6.73
N LEU A 30 24.49 -24.13 -7.90
CA LEU A 30 23.77 -25.34 -8.32
C LEU A 30 24.41 -26.64 -7.82
N GLY A 31 25.51 -26.57 -7.06
CA GLY A 31 26.16 -27.75 -6.48
C GLY A 31 26.99 -28.58 -7.46
N VAL A 32 27.52 -27.98 -8.54
CA VAL A 32 28.41 -28.67 -9.49
C VAL A 32 29.80 -28.83 -8.88
N ASP A 33 30.17 -30.08 -8.57
CA ASP A 33 31.50 -30.41 -8.03
C ASP A 33 32.62 -30.09 -9.03
N GLY A 34 33.70 -29.45 -8.55
CA GLY A 34 34.86 -29.13 -9.39
C GLY A 34 34.69 -27.91 -10.31
N ALA A 35 33.61 -27.13 -10.17
CA ALA A 35 33.30 -25.96 -11.00
C ALA A 35 34.44 -24.94 -11.14
N ALA A 36 35.32 -24.83 -10.12
CA ALA A 36 36.46 -23.91 -10.14
C ALA A 36 37.53 -24.25 -11.20
N LYS A 37 37.68 -25.53 -11.57
CA LYS A 37 38.73 -26.03 -12.48
C LYS A 37 38.25 -26.30 -13.91
N MET A 38 36.93 -26.29 -14.14
CA MET A 38 36.32 -26.59 -15.44
C MET A 38 36.45 -25.42 -16.44
N LYS A 39 36.54 -25.78 -17.73
CA LYS A 39 36.53 -24.79 -18.83
C LYS A 39 35.10 -24.32 -19.11
N LYS A 40 34.96 -23.17 -19.80
CA LYS A 40 33.64 -22.55 -20.07
C LYS A 40 32.65 -23.53 -20.72
N GLY A 41 33.10 -24.31 -21.70
CA GLY A 41 32.25 -25.30 -22.39
C GLY A 41 31.73 -26.39 -21.46
N GLU A 42 32.62 -26.99 -20.66
CA GLU A 42 32.29 -28.04 -19.68
C GLU A 42 31.33 -27.54 -18.58
N LEU A 43 31.52 -26.29 -18.14
CA LEU A 43 30.62 -25.64 -17.16
C LEU A 43 29.21 -25.43 -17.71
N VAL A 44 29.09 -25.01 -18.97
CA VAL A 44 27.78 -24.81 -19.61
C VAL A 44 27.03 -26.13 -19.72
N GLU A 45 27.72 -27.20 -20.12
CA GLU A 45 27.15 -28.54 -20.24
C GLU A 45 26.74 -29.11 -18.87
N ALA A 46 27.61 -29.03 -17.87
CA ALA A 46 27.33 -29.51 -16.51
C ALA A 46 26.15 -28.77 -15.85
N ILE A 47 26.03 -27.44 -16.05
CA ILE A 47 24.89 -26.65 -15.54
C ILE A 47 23.60 -27.04 -16.27
N ALA A 48 23.65 -27.22 -17.58
CA ALA A 48 22.47 -27.51 -18.39
C ALA A 48 21.89 -28.90 -18.05
N ASP A 49 22.75 -29.90 -17.86
CA ASP A 49 22.34 -31.26 -17.46
C ASP A 49 21.72 -31.29 -16.06
N LEU A 50 22.26 -30.53 -15.11
CA LEU A 50 21.74 -30.43 -13.75
C LEU A 50 20.39 -29.70 -13.71
N GLN A 51 20.22 -28.67 -14.55
CA GLN A 51 18.94 -27.98 -14.72
C GLN A 51 17.88 -28.84 -15.44
N ALA A 52 18.29 -29.71 -16.35
CA ALA A 52 17.40 -30.67 -17.00
C ALA A 52 16.91 -31.72 -16.00
N LYS A 53 17.82 -32.31 -15.22
CA LYS A 53 17.49 -33.28 -14.16
C LYS A 53 16.56 -32.70 -13.09
N ASN A 54 16.81 -31.46 -12.65
CA ASN A 54 15.95 -30.80 -11.66
C ASN A 54 14.54 -30.49 -12.22
N ARG A 55 14.43 -30.18 -13.52
CA ARG A 55 13.13 -29.97 -14.18
C ARG A 55 12.34 -31.27 -14.30
N GLU A 56 12.99 -32.38 -14.62
CA GLU A 56 12.35 -33.70 -14.68
C GLU A 56 11.90 -34.17 -13.29
N ALA A 57 12.73 -34.00 -12.26
CA ALA A 57 12.38 -34.31 -10.87
C ALA A 57 11.17 -33.48 -10.39
N ALA A 58 11.15 -32.17 -10.68
CA ALA A 58 10.03 -31.30 -10.32
C ALA A 58 8.74 -31.66 -11.08
N LYS A 59 8.85 -32.14 -12.32
CA LYS A 59 7.69 -32.60 -13.11
C LYS A 59 7.12 -33.91 -12.56
N ALA A 60 7.99 -34.86 -12.21
CA ALA A 60 7.61 -36.13 -11.59
C ALA A 60 6.95 -35.92 -10.22
N GLU A 61 7.46 -35.01 -9.38
CA GLU A 61 6.86 -34.67 -8.09
C GLU A 61 5.46 -34.04 -8.26
N ARG A 62 5.29 -33.19 -9.27
CA ARG A 62 3.99 -32.54 -9.56
C ARG A 62 2.96 -33.53 -10.09
N GLU A 63 3.37 -34.51 -10.88
CA GLU A 63 2.52 -35.60 -11.36
C GLU A 63 2.12 -36.55 -10.21
N ALA A 64 3.06 -36.95 -9.35
CA ALA A 64 2.77 -37.75 -8.15
C ALA A 64 1.78 -37.04 -7.19
N ARG A 65 1.92 -35.72 -7.02
CA ARG A 65 1.01 -34.92 -6.19
C ARG A 65 -0.39 -34.78 -6.80
N ARG A 66 -0.50 -34.80 -8.14
CA ARG A 66 -1.77 -34.79 -8.88
C ARG A 66 -2.49 -36.15 -8.76
N GLU A 67 -1.75 -37.24 -8.84
CA GLU A 67 -2.29 -38.60 -8.64
C GLU A 67 -2.77 -38.82 -7.21
N ALA A 68 -2.01 -38.37 -6.21
CA ALA A 68 -2.42 -38.42 -4.80
C ALA A 68 -3.71 -37.61 -4.54
N ARG A 69 -3.90 -36.48 -5.22
CA ARG A 69 -5.13 -35.66 -5.13
C ARG A 69 -6.32 -36.33 -5.80
N ASN A 70 -6.11 -37.04 -6.90
CA ASN A 70 -7.16 -37.78 -7.60
C ASN A 70 -7.60 -39.03 -6.82
N ASN A 71 -6.69 -39.73 -6.13
CA ASN A 71 -7.05 -40.87 -5.29
C ASN A 71 -7.89 -40.47 -4.07
N ARG A 72 -7.56 -39.35 -3.41
CA ARG A 72 -8.40 -38.81 -2.31
C ARG A 72 -9.81 -38.41 -2.75
N LYS A 73 -10.00 -38.08 -4.04
CA LYS A 73 -11.31 -37.74 -4.61
C LYS A 73 -12.15 -38.98 -4.97
N LYS A 74 -11.52 -40.16 -5.10
CA LYS A 74 -12.21 -41.44 -5.33
C LYS A 74 -12.70 -42.11 -4.05
N GLU A 75 -12.05 -41.87 -2.91
CA GLU A 75 -12.46 -42.44 -1.61
C GLU A 75 -13.59 -41.67 -0.91
N SER A 76 -13.99 -40.49 -1.42
CA SER A 76 -15.03 -39.64 -0.82
C SER A 76 -16.31 -39.54 -1.67
N LYS A 77 -16.88 -40.68 -2.09
CA LYS A 77 -18.26 -40.75 -2.62
C LYS A 77 -19.04 -41.86 -1.90
N PRO A 78 -20.08 -41.55 -1.11
CA PRO A 78 -21.14 -42.49 -0.79
C PRO A 78 -22.06 -42.63 -2.00
N ALA A 79 -22.51 -43.86 -2.27
CA ALA A 79 -23.51 -44.16 -3.28
C ALA A 79 -24.89 -43.71 -2.80
N ALA A 80 -25.54 -42.85 -3.59
CA ALA A 80 -27.00 -42.73 -3.63
C ALA A 80 -27.39 -42.17 -5.00
N ASN A 81 -28.01 -43.00 -5.82
CA ASN A 81 -28.77 -42.60 -7.00
C ASN A 81 -30.14 -43.24 -6.86
N ALA A 82 -31.18 -42.41 -6.73
CA ALA A 82 -32.43 -42.50 -7.50
C ALA A 82 -33.44 -41.46 -6.96
N ALA A 83 -33.75 -40.46 -7.80
CA ALA A 83 -35.09 -39.88 -8.07
C ALA A 83 -35.07 -38.34 -8.24
N GLN A 84 -35.38 -37.91 -9.47
CA GLN A 84 -36.07 -36.68 -9.91
C GLN A 84 -37.18 -37.22 -10.83
N ASP A 85 -38.41 -36.71 -10.94
CA ASP A 85 -39.03 -35.37 -10.91
C ASP A 85 -40.55 -35.64 -10.67
N SER A 86 -41.48 -34.77 -10.29
CA SER A 86 -41.62 -33.31 -10.24
C SER A 86 -42.95 -33.01 -9.51
N ASP A 87 -43.03 -31.94 -8.72
CA ASP A 87 -44.27 -31.43 -8.10
C ASP A 87 -45.02 -30.45 -9.03
N ASP A 88 -46.35 -30.51 -8.99
CA ASP A 88 -47.30 -29.45 -9.35
C ASP A 88 -48.26 -29.27 -8.16
N ALA A 89 -48.58 -28.01 -7.84
CA ALA A 89 -49.22 -27.51 -6.61
C ALA A 89 -50.78 -27.64 -6.59
N PRO A 90 -51.53 -26.98 -5.69
CA PRO A 90 -51.56 -26.99 -4.21
C PRO A 90 -52.99 -27.22 -3.64
N ASP A 91 -53.15 -27.49 -2.33
CA ASP A 91 -54.06 -26.72 -1.43
C ASP A 91 -54.23 -27.33 -0.01
N ASP A 92 -54.14 -26.40 0.95
CA ASP A 92 -54.89 -26.17 2.20
C ASP A 92 -55.36 -27.25 3.21
N ASP A 93 -55.38 -26.73 4.45
CA ASP A 93 -56.14 -27.10 5.65
C ASP A 93 -55.60 -28.14 6.66
N ALA A 94 -54.86 -27.57 7.63
CA ALA A 94 -55.21 -27.52 9.06
C ALA A 94 -55.19 -28.80 9.96
N PRO A 95 -54.96 -28.63 11.28
CA PRO A 95 -54.25 -29.61 12.10
C PRO A 95 -55.07 -30.17 13.27
N SER A 96 -54.69 -31.37 13.76
CA SER A 96 -55.09 -31.94 15.05
C SER A 96 -54.62 -33.40 15.09
N ASN A 97 -54.20 -34.06 16.17
CA ASN A 97 -53.86 -33.73 17.55
C ASN A 97 -53.35 -35.06 18.15
N ASN A 98 -52.71 -34.97 19.32
CA ASN A 98 -52.63 -36.01 20.35
C ASN A 98 -51.66 -37.21 20.22
N SER A 99 -50.64 -37.16 21.08
CA SER A 99 -50.32 -38.12 22.16
C SER A 99 -50.46 -39.62 21.91
N ASP A 100 -49.42 -40.39 22.25
CA ASP A 100 -49.28 -41.09 23.54
C ASP A 100 -48.37 -42.35 23.39
N ARG A 101 -47.59 -42.64 24.45
CA ARG A 101 -46.94 -43.94 24.80
C ARG A 101 -45.88 -44.53 23.85
N GLY A 102 -44.72 -45.02 24.30
CA GLY A 102 -44.17 -45.23 25.64
C GLY A 102 -43.14 -46.39 25.63
N SER A 103 -42.19 -46.35 26.57
CA SER A 103 -41.39 -47.48 27.13
C SER A 103 -40.42 -48.23 26.19
N ARG A 104 -39.23 -48.73 26.56
CA ARG A 104 -38.50 -49.01 27.83
C ARG A 104 -37.10 -49.58 27.43
N HIS A 105 -36.01 -49.21 28.10
CA HIS A 105 -35.05 -50.11 28.79
C HIS A 105 -33.69 -49.45 29.11
N ASP A 106 -33.62 -48.95 30.33
CA ASP A 106 -32.64 -49.18 31.41
C ASP A 106 -31.31 -49.96 31.21
N ARG A 107 -30.30 -49.44 31.96
CA ARG A 107 -29.09 -50.05 32.57
C ARG A 107 -27.84 -50.30 31.72
N ASN A 108 -26.76 -49.57 32.01
CA ASN A 108 -25.80 -50.01 33.04
C ASN A 108 -24.76 -48.91 33.34
N ASP A 109 -24.67 -48.53 34.61
CA ASP A 109 -23.65 -47.66 35.16
C ASP A 109 -23.04 -48.39 36.36
N ARG A 110 -21.70 -48.42 36.45
CA ARG A 110 -20.90 -48.54 37.69
C ARG A 110 -19.39 -48.64 37.40
N THR A 111 -18.74 -47.51 37.64
CA THR A 111 -17.58 -47.36 38.55
C THR A 111 -16.21 -47.89 38.11
N ARG A 112 -15.29 -46.96 37.83
CA ARG A 112 -13.95 -46.91 38.45
C ARG A 112 -13.28 -45.56 38.25
N GLY A 113 -13.31 -44.73 39.29
CA GLY A 113 -12.44 -43.57 39.41
C GLY A 113 -10.98 -43.98 39.62
N ARG A 114 -10.07 -43.26 38.97
CA ARG A 114 -8.66 -43.20 39.40
C ARG A 114 -8.09 -41.83 39.06
N ASN A 115 -7.92 -41.03 40.11
CA ASN A 115 -7.12 -39.83 40.23
C ASN A 115 -5.99 -39.72 39.20
N ARG A 116 -5.98 -38.62 38.44
CA ARG A 116 -4.75 -38.07 37.87
C ARG A 116 -4.79 -36.53 37.79
N ASP A 117 -5.17 -35.91 38.90
CA ASP A 117 -4.73 -34.56 39.22
C ASP A 117 -3.32 -34.65 39.81
N ARG A 118 -2.33 -34.15 39.05
CA ARG A 118 -1.04 -33.56 39.48
C ARG A 118 -0.03 -33.59 38.34
N ASN A 119 -0.06 -32.54 37.51
CA ASN A 119 1.12 -31.78 37.05
C ASN A 119 0.70 -30.88 35.89
N ASN A 120 0.03 -29.79 36.22
CA ASN A 120 -0.06 -28.63 35.33
C ASN A 120 0.25 -27.38 36.14
N ARG A 121 1.47 -27.35 36.73
CA ARG A 121 2.08 -26.15 37.25
C ARG A 121 3.33 -25.86 36.43
N ASP A 122 3.37 -24.61 35.96
CA ASP A 122 4.54 -23.91 35.46
C ASP A 122 5.01 -24.25 34.05
N ARG A 123 4.13 -24.08 33.06
CA ARG A 123 4.55 -23.58 31.76
C ARG A 123 4.43 -22.05 31.79
N ALA A 124 5.34 -21.41 32.55
CA ALA A 124 5.58 -19.99 32.40
C ALA A 124 5.83 -19.69 30.91
N PRO A 125 5.36 -18.54 30.37
CA PRO A 125 5.80 -18.10 29.05
C PRO A 125 7.32 -18.15 29.05
N ARG A 126 7.91 -18.77 28.03
CA ARG A 126 9.36 -18.75 27.84
C ARG A 126 9.76 -17.28 27.77
N GLU A 127 10.23 -16.71 28.87
CA GLU A 127 10.78 -15.36 28.88
C GLU A 127 11.87 -15.35 27.81
N GLU A 128 11.66 -14.55 26.76
CA GLU A 128 12.68 -14.27 25.76
C GLU A 128 13.85 -13.69 26.54
N ARG A 129 14.91 -14.48 26.74
CA ARG A 129 16.08 -14.06 27.52
C ARG A 129 16.62 -12.76 26.93
N GLU A 130 16.66 -11.71 27.75
CA GLU A 130 17.39 -10.50 27.40
C GLU A 130 18.84 -10.89 27.03
N PRO A 131 19.42 -10.30 25.97
CA PRO A 131 20.77 -10.63 25.56
C PRO A 131 21.74 -10.32 26.70
N VAL A 132 22.42 -11.36 27.21
CA VAL A 132 23.45 -11.21 28.24
C VAL A 132 24.66 -10.56 27.60
N LEU A 133 24.94 -9.32 27.99
CA LEU A 133 26.11 -8.56 27.54
C LEU A 133 27.36 -9.07 28.26
N SER A 134 28.41 -9.34 27.50
CA SER A 134 29.75 -9.59 28.04
C SER A 134 30.59 -8.31 27.92
N GLU A 135 31.60 -8.12 28.77
CA GLU A 135 32.44 -6.91 28.78
C GLU A 135 33.18 -6.66 27.45
N ASP A 136 33.41 -7.71 26.66
CA ASP A 136 34.06 -7.61 25.34
C ASP A 136 33.08 -7.36 24.16
N ASP A 137 31.79 -7.15 24.43
CA ASP A 137 30.80 -6.94 23.37
C ASP A 137 30.89 -5.52 22.78
N VAL A 138 31.21 -5.44 21.48
CA VAL A 138 31.20 -4.17 20.73
C VAL A 138 29.76 -3.83 20.34
N LEU A 139 29.30 -2.65 20.75
CA LEU A 139 27.99 -2.12 20.41
C LEU A 139 28.09 -1.19 19.20
N VAL A 140 27.21 -1.39 18.22
CA VAL A 140 27.13 -0.61 16.99
C VAL A 140 25.81 0.16 17.00
N PRO A 141 25.82 1.48 16.72
CA PRO A 141 24.58 2.25 16.62
C PRO A 141 23.76 1.80 15.42
N VAL A 142 22.45 1.78 15.59
CA VAL A 142 21.47 1.52 14.54
C VAL A 142 20.37 2.57 14.57
N SER A 143 19.86 2.91 13.39
CA SER A 143 18.69 3.75 13.20
C SER A 143 17.82 3.16 12.11
N GLY A 144 16.50 3.23 12.27
CA GLY A 144 15.58 2.79 11.24
C GLY A 144 14.12 2.85 11.65
N LEU A 145 13.25 2.33 10.78
CA LEU A 145 11.81 2.37 10.95
C LEU A 145 11.30 1.09 11.61
N LEU A 146 10.58 1.19 12.72
CA LEU A 146 10.04 0.04 13.42
C LEU A 146 8.82 -0.52 12.68
N ASP A 147 8.93 -1.77 12.24
CA ASP A 147 7.84 -2.57 11.70
C ASP A 147 7.49 -3.68 12.68
N ILE A 148 6.28 -3.61 13.25
CA ILE A 148 5.78 -4.58 14.24
C ILE A 148 4.90 -5.60 13.52
N LEU A 149 5.24 -6.87 13.69
CA LEU A 149 4.46 -8.01 13.22
C LEU A 149 3.77 -8.69 14.42
N ASP A 150 2.99 -9.75 14.17
CA ASP A 150 2.12 -10.37 15.19
C ASP A 150 2.86 -10.84 16.45
N SER A 151 4.10 -11.34 16.30
CA SER A 151 4.85 -11.99 17.38
C SER A 151 6.21 -11.36 17.70
N TYR A 152 6.66 -10.39 16.90
CA TYR A 152 7.96 -9.71 17.05
C TYR A 152 8.01 -8.46 16.17
N GLY A 153 9.05 -7.64 16.30
CA GLY A 153 9.28 -6.48 15.44
C GLY A 153 10.64 -6.49 14.77
N PHE A 154 10.78 -5.68 13.73
CA PHE A 154 12.05 -5.38 13.07
C PHE A 154 12.23 -3.88 12.90
N ILE A 155 13.43 -3.36 13.17
CA ILE A 155 13.84 -2.03 12.73
C ILE A 155 14.38 -2.18 11.31
N ARG A 156 13.66 -1.62 10.35
CA ARG A 156 14.03 -1.57 8.93
C ARG A 156 15.13 -0.53 8.74
N THR A 157 16.33 -0.97 8.38
CA THR A 157 17.52 -0.09 8.30
C THR A 157 17.76 0.49 6.91
N THR A 158 17.23 -0.15 5.87
CA THR A 158 17.48 0.21 4.46
C THR A 158 16.27 0.83 3.75
N GLY A 159 15.12 0.99 4.42
CA GLY A 159 13.90 1.55 3.85
C GLY A 159 12.64 0.96 4.48
N TYR A 160 11.63 0.70 3.64
CA TYR A 160 10.30 0.25 4.08
C TYR A 160 10.05 -1.25 3.88
N LEU A 161 10.98 -1.96 3.25
CA LEU A 161 10.91 -3.39 3.02
C LEU A 161 11.90 -4.16 3.88
N PRO A 162 11.66 -5.46 4.11
CA PRO A 162 12.61 -6.32 4.81
C PRO A 162 14.00 -6.30 4.17
N GLY A 163 15.01 -6.01 4.98
CA GLY A 163 16.42 -5.98 4.60
C GLY A 163 17.24 -7.04 5.34
N PRO A 164 18.41 -7.44 4.80
CA PRO A 164 19.31 -8.38 5.47
C PRO A 164 19.94 -7.81 6.74
N ASN A 165 19.96 -6.48 6.89
CA ASN A 165 20.55 -5.76 8.02
C ASN A 165 19.48 -5.26 9.00
N ASP A 166 18.26 -5.80 8.94
CA ASP A 166 17.20 -5.43 9.86
C ASP A 166 17.52 -5.92 11.27
N VAL A 167 17.08 -5.14 12.26
CA VAL A 167 17.35 -5.42 13.67
C VAL A 167 16.10 -5.97 14.31
N TYR A 168 16.22 -7.16 14.89
CA TYR A 168 15.17 -7.82 15.63
C TYR A 168 14.86 -7.09 16.93
N VAL A 169 13.56 -6.90 17.19
CA VAL A 169 13.04 -6.29 18.42
C VAL A 169 12.02 -7.23 19.04
N THR A 170 12.22 -7.56 20.31
CA THR A 170 11.29 -8.41 21.06
C THR A 170 9.99 -7.67 21.36
N LEU A 171 8.87 -8.40 21.52
CA LEU A 171 7.61 -7.77 21.94
C LEU A 171 7.70 -7.20 23.36
N GLN A 172 8.56 -7.75 24.22
CA GLN A 172 8.81 -7.19 25.54
C GLN A 172 9.41 -5.79 25.44
N GLN A 173 10.41 -5.58 24.57
CA GLN A 173 10.98 -4.24 24.32
C GLN A 173 9.97 -3.28 23.72
N VAL A 174 9.15 -3.74 22.76
CA VAL A 174 8.06 -2.94 22.18
C VAL A 174 7.09 -2.47 23.26
N ARG A 175 6.58 -3.40 24.07
CA ARG A 175 5.61 -3.10 25.14
C ARG A 175 6.21 -2.25 26.25
N ARG A 176 7.43 -2.60 26.71
CA ARG A 176 8.13 -1.89 27.78
C ARG A 176 8.30 -0.42 27.41
N ASN A 177 8.69 -0.13 26.17
CA ASN A 177 8.98 1.23 25.72
C ASN A 177 7.82 1.94 25.01
N GLY A 178 6.63 1.34 24.95
CA GLY A 178 5.47 1.93 24.28
C GLY A 178 5.66 2.19 22.79
N LEU A 179 6.46 1.35 22.11
CA LEU A 179 6.75 1.51 20.69
C LEU A 179 5.54 1.13 19.83
N ARG A 180 5.39 1.80 18.70
CA ARG A 180 4.32 1.58 17.71
C ARG A 180 4.94 1.40 16.32
N LYS A 181 4.24 0.67 15.45
CA LYS A 181 4.63 0.54 14.03
C LYS A 181 4.78 1.93 13.42
N GLY A 182 5.81 2.13 12.60
CA GLY A 182 6.15 3.41 11.98
C GLY A 182 7.00 4.36 12.84
N ASP A 183 7.35 4.00 14.08
CA ASP A 183 8.29 4.80 14.88
C ASP A 183 9.69 4.74 14.27
N VAL A 184 10.37 5.88 14.13
CA VAL A 184 11.80 5.91 13.83
C VAL A 184 12.56 5.74 15.13
N VAL A 185 13.36 4.68 15.21
CA VAL A 185 14.02 4.26 16.43
C VAL A 185 15.54 4.31 16.23
N THR A 186 16.25 4.85 17.22
CA THR A 186 17.70 4.73 17.32
C THR A 186 18.08 3.91 18.54
N GLY A 187 19.20 3.21 18.46
CA GLY A 187 19.68 2.36 19.53
C GLY A 187 20.97 1.65 19.20
N GLN A 188 21.30 0.63 19.96
CA GLN A 188 22.55 -0.11 19.83
C GLN A 188 22.29 -1.61 19.66
N VAL A 189 23.09 -2.23 18.78
CA VAL A 189 23.09 -3.68 18.54
C VAL A 189 24.46 -4.28 18.79
N ARG A 190 24.50 -5.57 19.11
CA ARG A 190 25.76 -6.28 19.30
C ARG A 190 26.39 -6.55 17.95
N GLN A 191 27.68 -6.26 17.81
CA GLN A 191 28.44 -6.78 16.69
C GLN A 191 28.60 -8.30 16.86
N PRO A 192 28.23 -9.12 15.86
CA PRO A 192 28.45 -10.56 15.94
C PRO A 192 29.95 -10.86 16.01
N ARG A 193 30.35 -11.72 16.97
CA ARG A 193 31.76 -12.10 17.16
C ARG A 193 32.24 -13.02 16.03
N GLU A 194 33.53 -12.98 15.74
CA GLU A 194 34.15 -13.85 14.74
C GLU A 194 34.04 -15.33 15.19
N GLY A 195 33.38 -16.17 14.37
CA GLY A 195 33.13 -17.59 14.69
C GLY A 195 31.81 -17.89 15.41
N GLU A 196 31.02 -16.89 15.80
CA GLU A 196 29.67 -17.09 16.35
C GLU A 196 28.70 -17.45 15.22
N THR A 197 27.82 -18.45 15.42
CA THR A 197 26.77 -18.77 14.44
C THR A 197 25.95 -17.52 14.21
N LYS A 198 26.05 -16.93 13.01
CA LYS A 198 25.27 -15.74 12.65
C LYS A 198 23.79 -16.03 12.93
N GLN A 199 23.26 -15.43 13.99
CA GLN A 199 21.81 -15.32 14.12
C GLN A 199 21.30 -14.62 12.85
N LYS A 200 20.13 -15.02 12.37
CA LYS A 200 19.62 -14.52 11.07
C LYS A 200 19.50 -12.99 11.06
N PHE A 201 19.30 -12.37 12.23
CA PHE A 201 19.24 -10.94 12.45
C PHE A 201 19.88 -10.56 13.78
N ASN A 202 20.43 -9.35 13.87
CA ASN A 202 20.96 -8.79 15.12
C ASN A 202 19.80 -8.33 16.02
N ALA A 203 19.90 -8.51 17.33
CA ALA A 203 18.89 -8.03 18.27
C ALA A 203 19.22 -6.64 18.83
N LEU A 204 18.18 -5.82 19.04
CA LEU A 204 18.30 -4.54 19.73
C LEU A 204 18.70 -4.78 21.19
N ILE A 205 19.73 -4.10 21.67
CA ILE A 205 20.15 -4.14 23.07
C ILE A 205 19.58 -2.94 23.81
N THR A 206 20.01 -1.75 23.38
CA THR A 206 19.67 -0.49 24.02
C THR A 206 18.84 0.35 23.08
N LEU A 207 17.73 0.90 23.58
CA LEU A 207 16.92 1.89 22.88
C LEU A 207 17.37 3.28 23.32
N GLU A 208 17.75 4.14 22.37
CA GLU A 208 18.23 5.50 22.65
C GLU A 208 17.14 6.54 22.44
N THR A 209 16.54 6.60 21.25
CA THR A 209 15.46 7.56 20.94
C THR A 209 14.33 6.94 20.14
N VAL A 210 13.14 7.53 20.28
CA VAL A 210 11.92 7.20 19.53
C VAL A 210 11.38 8.48 18.91
N ASN A 211 11.43 8.58 17.59
CA ASN A 211 11.13 9.77 16.81
C ASN A 211 11.87 11.03 17.31
N GLY A 212 13.13 10.87 17.74
CA GLY A 212 13.95 11.97 18.26
C GLY A 212 13.71 12.33 19.73
N MET A 213 12.71 11.72 20.38
CA MET A 213 12.44 11.90 21.81
C MET A 213 13.06 10.77 22.64
N SER A 214 13.21 10.99 23.94
CA SER A 214 13.56 9.90 24.86
C SER A 214 12.44 8.83 24.92
N PRO A 215 12.75 7.56 25.21
CA PRO A 215 11.74 6.50 25.31
C PRO A 215 10.66 6.77 26.35
N ASP A 216 10.96 7.52 27.42
CA ASP A 216 9.99 7.84 28.47
C ASP A 216 9.01 8.93 28.02
N GLU A 217 9.48 9.97 27.33
CA GLU A 217 8.61 11.00 26.73
C GLU A 217 7.73 10.40 25.64
N ALA A 218 8.30 9.55 24.78
CA ALA A 218 7.59 8.92 23.68
C ALA A 218 6.43 8.02 24.11
N ARG A 219 6.40 7.56 25.37
CA ARG A 219 5.25 6.81 25.93
C ARG A 219 4.03 7.68 26.18
N ASN A 220 4.22 8.97 26.45
CA ASN A 220 3.16 9.89 26.83
C ASN A 220 2.45 10.54 25.62
N ARG A 221 2.95 10.34 24.40
CA ARG A 221 2.34 10.88 23.18
C ARG A 221 0.94 10.30 22.95
N VAL A 222 -0.01 11.16 22.60
CA VAL A 222 -1.38 10.75 22.28
C VAL A 222 -1.38 9.82 21.06
N GLU A 223 -2.31 8.88 21.02
CA GLU A 223 -2.49 8.01 19.85
C GLU A 223 -3.27 8.73 18.76
N PHE A 224 -2.84 8.57 17.50
CA PHE A 224 -3.49 9.18 16.34
C PHE A 224 -5.01 8.93 16.29
N GLY A 225 -5.46 7.75 16.70
CA GLY A 225 -6.89 7.39 16.70
C GLY A 225 -7.73 8.10 17.76
N LYS A 226 -7.10 8.70 18.79
CA LYS A 226 -7.76 9.45 19.88
C LYS A 226 -7.82 10.95 19.62
N LEU A 227 -7.10 11.43 18.60
CA LEU A 227 -7.07 12.83 18.22
C LEU A 227 -8.36 13.26 17.52
N THR A 228 -8.86 14.46 17.84
CA THR A 228 -10.12 14.99 17.29
C THR A 228 -9.95 15.39 15.83
N PRO A 229 -10.69 14.76 14.88
CA PRO A 229 -10.63 15.12 13.47
C PRO A 229 -11.41 16.41 13.17
N LEU A 230 -10.81 17.31 12.41
CA LEU A 230 -11.44 18.52 11.88
C LEU A 230 -11.46 18.50 10.34
N TYR A 231 -12.30 19.36 9.77
CA TYR A 231 -12.12 19.75 8.37
C TYR A 231 -10.79 20.52 8.22
N PRO A 232 -10.16 20.47 7.03
CA PRO A 232 -9.00 21.31 6.73
C PRO A 232 -9.34 22.79 6.97
N GLN A 233 -8.52 23.47 7.77
CA GLN A 233 -8.68 24.89 8.12
C GLN A 233 -7.67 25.78 7.40
N GLU A 234 -6.49 25.24 7.11
CA GLU A 234 -5.40 25.95 6.45
C GLU A 234 -5.21 25.40 5.03
N ARG A 235 -5.04 26.29 4.05
CA ARG A 235 -4.88 25.95 2.65
C ARG A 235 -3.40 25.74 2.30
N LEU A 236 -3.10 24.60 1.67
CA LEU A 236 -1.83 24.35 0.98
C LEU A 236 -1.85 25.09 -0.36
N ARG A 237 -1.32 26.31 -0.39
CA ARG A 237 -1.21 27.11 -1.62
C ARG A 237 -0.23 26.45 -2.58
N LEU A 238 -0.65 26.21 -3.82
CA LEU A 238 0.16 25.50 -4.81
C LEU A 238 0.77 26.43 -5.88
N GLU A 239 0.19 27.60 -6.09
CA GLU A 239 0.72 28.63 -7.00
C GLU A 239 2.18 28.94 -6.68
N THR A 240 3.06 28.79 -7.67
CA THR A 240 4.49 29.09 -7.57
C THR A 240 4.88 30.11 -8.63
N GLU A 241 5.40 29.66 -9.77
CA GLU A 241 5.79 30.52 -10.88
C GLU A 241 4.60 30.78 -11.84
N PRO A 242 4.53 31.95 -12.49
CA PRO A 242 3.40 32.33 -13.35
C PRO A 242 3.09 31.36 -14.50
N ASN A 243 4.14 30.69 -15.01
CA ASN A 243 4.11 29.71 -16.10
C ASN A 243 3.65 28.32 -15.67
N VAL A 244 3.64 28.01 -14.35
CA VAL A 244 3.16 26.73 -13.82
C VAL A 244 1.65 26.80 -13.67
N LEU A 245 0.95 26.72 -14.81
CA LEU A 245 -0.51 26.85 -14.85
C LEU A 245 -1.22 25.71 -14.12
N THR A 246 -0.61 24.51 -14.04
CA THR A 246 -1.18 23.35 -13.33
C THR A 246 -1.57 23.67 -11.90
N THR A 247 -0.64 24.25 -11.13
CA THR A 247 -0.86 24.51 -9.72
C THR A 247 -1.84 25.66 -9.52
N ARG A 248 -1.73 26.69 -10.36
CA ARG A 248 -2.65 27.83 -10.38
C ARG A 248 -4.10 27.40 -10.66
N VAL A 249 -4.31 26.49 -11.62
CA VAL A 249 -5.65 25.95 -11.94
C VAL A 249 -6.20 25.14 -10.77
N ILE A 250 -5.38 24.27 -10.15
CA ILE A 250 -5.80 23.48 -8.98
C ILE A 250 -6.21 24.42 -7.84
N ASP A 251 -5.44 25.46 -7.58
CA ASP A 251 -5.75 26.44 -6.54
C ASP A 251 -7.12 27.11 -6.71
N LEU A 252 -7.55 27.36 -7.95
CA LEU A 252 -8.84 28.01 -8.21
C LEU A 252 -10.02 27.02 -8.23
N ILE A 253 -9.79 25.80 -8.71
CA ILE A 253 -10.86 24.84 -9.01
C ILE A 253 -11.00 23.75 -7.95
N ALA A 254 -9.92 23.34 -7.31
CA ALA A 254 -9.91 22.26 -6.32
C ALA A 254 -8.86 22.57 -5.24
N PRO A 255 -9.09 23.61 -4.40
CA PRO A 255 -8.14 24.01 -3.37
C PRO A 255 -7.83 22.86 -2.41
N ILE A 256 -6.56 22.72 -2.03
CA ILE A 256 -6.11 21.64 -1.14
C ILE A 256 -5.83 22.22 0.24
N GLY A 257 -6.40 21.62 1.29
CA GLY A 257 -6.10 21.98 2.66
C GLY A 257 -5.15 21.02 3.39
N LYS A 258 -4.58 21.48 4.49
CA LYS A 258 -3.88 20.65 5.48
C LYS A 258 -4.88 19.69 6.13
N GLY A 259 -4.68 18.39 5.92
CA GLY A 259 -5.62 17.33 6.29
C GLY A 259 -6.59 16.90 5.18
N GLN A 260 -6.39 17.35 3.93
CA GLN A 260 -7.27 17.01 2.81
C GLN A 260 -7.19 15.52 2.47
N ARG A 261 -8.33 14.96 2.05
CA ARG A 261 -8.45 13.62 1.50
C ARG A 261 -8.85 13.71 0.02
N GLY A 262 -7.86 13.90 -0.85
CA GLY A 262 -8.06 14.18 -2.27
C GLY A 262 -7.90 12.95 -3.17
N LEU A 263 -8.75 12.84 -4.17
CA LEU A 263 -8.59 11.90 -5.28
C LEU A 263 -8.23 12.64 -6.56
N ILE A 264 -7.13 12.24 -7.20
CA ILE A 264 -6.78 12.67 -8.56
C ILE A 264 -7.27 11.57 -9.50
N VAL A 265 -8.46 11.77 -10.05
CA VAL A 265 -9.13 10.82 -10.92
C VAL A 265 -8.55 10.98 -12.31
N SER A 266 -7.81 9.98 -12.79
CA SER A 266 -7.08 10.08 -14.05
C SER A 266 -7.24 8.83 -14.88
N PRO A 267 -7.69 8.94 -16.14
CA PRO A 267 -7.51 7.87 -17.10
C PRO A 267 -6.01 7.72 -17.46
N PRO A 268 -5.61 6.57 -18.02
CA PRO A 268 -4.25 6.39 -18.52
C PRO A 268 -3.86 7.48 -19.53
N LYS A 269 -2.61 7.94 -19.46
CA LYS A 269 -2.02 8.97 -20.35
C LYS A 269 -2.62 10.39 -20.24
N ALA A 270 -3.46 10.69 -19.25
CA ALA A 270 -3.98 12.05 -19.06
C ALA A 270 -3.01 13.04 -18.37
N GLY A 271 -1.80 12.61 -18.03
CA GLY A 271 -0.79 13.47 -17.39
C GLY A 271 -0.78 13.44 -15.86
N LYS A 272 -1.32 12.38 -15.23
CA LYS A 272 -1.26 12.07 -13.79
C LYS A 272 0.09 12.43 -13.15
N THR A 273 1.18 11.91 -13.69
CA THR A 273 2.53 12.07 -13.13
C THR A 273 2.97 13.54 -13.13
N MET A 274 2.68 14.29 -14.20
CA MET A 274 3.00 15.72 -14.27
C MET A 274 2.23 16.53 -13.22
N VAL A 275 0.96 16.18 -12.99
CA VAL A 275 0.13 16.81 -11.95
C VAL A 275 0.69 16.51 -10.56
N LEU A 276 0.98 15.24 -10.26
CA LEU A 276 1.60 14.85 -8.98
C LEU A 276 2.93 15.55 -8.72
N GLN A 277 3.82 15.61 -9.71
CA GLN A 277 5.10 16.32 -9.61
C GLN A 277 4.90 17.82 -9.37
N SER A 278 3.94 18.43 -10.08
CA SER A 278 3.62 19.85 -9.90
C SER A 278 3.14 20.14 -8.48
N ILE A 279 2.28 19.28 -7.93
CA ILE A 279 1.79 19.39 -6.55
C ILE A 279 2.95 19.21 -5.55
N ALA A 280 3.77 18.17 -5.72
CA ALA A 280 4.92 17.89 -4.87
C ALA A 280 5.91 19.06 -4.80
N ASN A 281 6.27 19.60 -5.96
CA ASN A 281 7.20 20.73 -6.06
C ASN A 281 6.60 22.03 -5.50
N ALA A 282 5.30 22.23 -5.67
CA ALA A 282 4.61 23.36 -5.07
C ALA A 282 4.57 23.28 -3.54
N ILE A 283 4.27 22.10 -2.97
CA ILE A 283 4.25 21.90 -1.52
C ILE A 283 5.64 22.16 -0.95
N THR A 284 6.69 21.60 -1.53
CA THR A 284 8.07 21.78 -1.03
C THR A 284 8.58 23.22 -1.17
N THR A 285 8.04 23.99 -2.10
CA THR A 285 8.39 25.41 -2.30
C THR A 285 7.62 26.31 -1.35
N ASN A 286 6.31 26.13 -1.24
CA ASN A 286 5.41 27.05 -0.54
C ASN A 286 5.15 26.66 0.93
N ASN A 287 5.27 25.37 1.26
CA ASN A 287 5.00 24.81 2.58
C ASN A 287 6.16 23.88 2.98
N PRO A 288 7.41 24.40 3.10
CA PRO A 288 8.59 23.58 3.41
C PRO A 288 8.53 22.95 4.81
N GLU A 289 7.63 23.39 5.68
CA GLU A 289 7.37 22.78 6.98
C GLU A 289 6.60 21.45 6.88
N CYS A 290 5.91 21.20 5.77
CA CYS A 290 5.21 19.94 5.56
C CYS A 290 6.18 18.81 5.23
N HIS A 291 6.04 17.67 5.92
CA HIS A 291 6.77 16.45 5.59
C HIS A 291 6.13 15.76 4.37
N LEU A 292 6.76 15.91 3.20
CA LEU A 292 6.28 15.31 1.95
C LEU A 292 6.75 13.86 1.81
N MET A 293 5.80 12.94 1.71
CA MET A 293 6.01 11.53 1.40
C MET A 293 5.35 11.17 0.07
N VAL A 294 6.08 10.52 -0.82
CA VAL A 294 5.55 10.02 -2.09
C VAL A 294 5.58 8.50 -2.08
N VAL A 295 4.41 7.87 -2.07
CA VAL A 295 4.25 6.42 -2.01
C VAL A 295 3.85 5.90 -3.40
N LEU A 296 4.77 5.18 -4.05
CA LEU A 296 4.57 4.62 -5.39
C LEU A 296 4.38 3.10 -5.28
N VAL A 297 3.27 2.60 -5.78
CA VAL A 297 2.88 1.19 -5.67
C VAL A 297 2.57 0.62 -7.04
N ASP A 298 3.22 -0.49 -7.38
CA ASP A 298 3.03 -1.21 -8.66
C ASP A 298 3.24 -0.29 -9.88
N GLU A 299 4.21 0.63 -9.76
CA GLU A 299 4.57 1.57 -10.82
C GLU A 299 5.90 1.18 -11.49
N ARG A 300 6.18 1.77 -12.65
CA ARG A 300 7.37 1.45 -13.44
C ARG A 300 8.65 1.99 -12.81
N PRO A 301 9.78 1.24 -12.86
CA PRO A 301 11.06 1.70 -12.31
C PRO A 301 11.54 3.05 -12.84
N GLU A 302 11.30 3.34 -14.12
CA GLU A 302 11.65 4.63 -14.72
C GLU A 302 10.82 5.79 -14.14
N GLU A 303 9.54 5.57 -13.84
CA GLU A 303 8.66 6.58 -13.22
C GLU A 303 9.05 6.82 -11.75
N VAL A 304 9.44 5.76 -11.03
CA VAL A 304 10.00 5.87 -9.68
C VAL A 304 11.28 6.70 -9.68
N THR A 305 12.20 6.42 -10.61
CA THR A 305 13.47 7.15 -10.72
C THR A 305 13.24 8.62 -11.06
N ASP A 306 12.29 8.90 -11.96
CA ASP A 306 11.93 10.27 -12.33
C ASP A 306 11.37 11.06 -11.14
N MET A 307 10.48 10.43 -10.35
CA MET A 307 9.93 11.02 -9.13
C MET A 307 11.02 11.31 -8.09
N GLN A 308 11.94 10.36 -7.86
CA GLN A 308 13.07 10.51 -6.94
C GLN A 308 14.01 11.66 -7.29
N ARG A 309 14.18 11.95 -8.58
CA ARG A 309 15.04 13.04 -9.04
C ARG A 309 14.34 14.39 -9.07
N SER A 310 13.03 14.39 -9.29
CA SER A 310 12.25 15.60 -9.51
C SER A 310 11.66 16.19 -8.23
N VAL A 311 11.38 15.35 -7.22
CA VAL A 311 10.69 15.76 -6.00
C VAL A 311 11.63 15.78 -4.81
N LYS A 312 11.63 16.89 -4.07
CA LYS A 312 12.35 17.04 -2.80
C LYS A 312 11.50 16.50 -1.65
N GLY A 313 11.47 15.19 -1.48
CA GLY A 313 10.70 14.55 -0.41
C GLY A 313 11.11 13.10 -0.20
N GLU A 314 10.45 12.46 0.75
CA GLU A 314 10.66 11.05 1.03
C GLU A 314 9.93 10.20 -0.02
N VAL A 315 10.67 9.62 -0.97
CA VAL A 315 10.08 8.76 -2.01
C VAL A 315 10.19 7.29 -1.62
N ILE A 316 9.05 6.66 -1.43
CA ILE A 316 8.86 5.30 -0.97
C ILE A 316 8.22 4.51 -2.11
N ALA A 317 8.87 3.47 -2.62
CA ALA A 317 8.40 2.79 -3.82
C ALA A 317 8.48 1.26 -3.74
N SER A 318 7.45 0.62 -4.29
CA SER A 318 7.48 -0.78 -4.72
C SER A 318 7.13 -0.85 -6.19
N THR A 319 8.11 -1.20 -7.02
CA THR A 319 7.93 -1.37 -8.47
C THR A 319 7.08 -2.60 -8.81
N PHE A 320 6.48 -2.62 -10.01
CA PHE A 320 5.55 -3.68 -10.46
C PHE A 320 6.14 -5.11 -10.53
N ASP A 321 7.47 -5.24 -10.53
CA ASP A 321 8.18 -6.52 -10.56
C ASP A 321 8.22 -7.22 -9.20
N ARG A 322 7.74 -6.54 -8.13
CA ARG A 322 7.65 -7.09 -6.78
C ARG A 322 6.30 -7.78 -6.51
N PRO A 323 6.23 -8.69 -5.53
CA PRO A 323 4.98 -9.32 -5.13
C PRO A 323 3.96 -8.32 -4.55
N ALA A 324 2.67 -8.65 -4.62
CA ALA A 324 1.60 -7.85 -4.03
C ALA A 324 1.75 -7.63 -2.51
N ASP A 325 2.36 -8.59 -1.80
CA ASP A 325 2.62 -8.47 -0.35
C ASP A 325 3.64 -7.36 -0.03
N ASP A 326 4.62 -7.11 -0.92
CA ASP A 326 5.57 -6.00 -0.75
C ASP A 326 4.83 -4.66 -0.88
N HIS A 327 3.89 -4.57 -1.83
CA HIS A 327 3.08 -3.38 -2.07
C HIS A 327 2.23 -3.00 -0.85
N THR A 328 1.54 -3.98 -0.26
CA THR A 328 0.71 -3.76 0.93
C THR A 328 1.58 -3.44 2.14
N THR A 329 2.69 -4.15 2.34
CA THR A 329 3.64 -3.92 3.46
C THR A 329 4.21 -2.50 3.44
N ILE A 330 4.68 -2.03 2.29
CA ILE A 330 5.20 -0.65 2.15
C ILE A 330 4.12 0.37 2.48
N ALA A 331 2.92 0.22 1.92
CA ALA A 331 1.84 1.18 2.13
C ALA A 331 1.42 1.23 3.61
N GLU A 332 1.32 0.08 4.28
CA GLU A 332 1.01 0.02 5.71
C GLU A 332 2.07 0.70 6.57
N LEU A 333 3.34 0.44 6.29
CA LEU A 333 4.43 1.02 7.07
C LEU A 333 4.57 2.53 6.81
N ALA A 334 4.37 2.97 5.56
CA ALA A 334 4.36 4.40 5.18
C ALA A 334 3.25 5.18 5.88
N ILE A 335 2.02 4.64 5.92
CA ILE A 335 0.92 5.35 6.60
C ILE A 335 1.08 5.36 8.11
N GLU A 336 1.63 4.30 8.71
CA GLU A 336 1.94 4.32 10.14
C GLU A 336 3.04 5.35 10.44
N ARG A 337 4.09 5.44 9.62
CA ARG A 337 5.11 6.51 9.74
C ARG A 337 4.49 7.91 9.68
N ALA A 338 3.59 8.15 8.73
CA ALA A 338 2.89 9.42 8.61
C ALA A 338 2.08 9.75 9.88
N LYS A 339 1.34 8.78 10.44
CA LYS A 339 0.62 8.97 11.71
C LYS A 339 1.54 9.30 12.88
N ARG A 340 2.70 8.65 12.96
CA ARG A 340 3.69 8.92 14.01
C ARG A 340 4.20 10.36 13.94
N LEU A 341 4.46 10.88 12.74
CA LEU A 341 4.85 12.27 12.54
C LEU A 341 3.74 13.25 12.96
N VAL A 342 2.49 12.94 12.62
CA VAL A 342 1.34 13.78 12.99
C VAL A 342 1.09 13.80 14.51
N GLU A 343 1.32 12.68 15.19
CA GLU A 343 1.29 12.61 16.67
C GLU A 343 2.32 13.54 17.33
N LEU A 344 3.36 13.97 16.60
CA LEU A 344 4.38 14.92 17.06
C LEU A 344 4.05 16.37 16.67
N GLY A 345 2.89 16.61 16.06
CA GLY A 345 2.46 17.94 15.62
C GLY A 345 2.91 18.32 14.20
N HIS A 346 3.48 17.40 13.42
CA HIS A 346 3.89 17.72 12.05
C HIS A 346 2.73 17.65 11.06
N ASP A 347 2.73 18.57 10.09
CA ASP A 347 1.92 18.45 8.88
C ASP A 347 2.58 17.48 7.90
N VAL A 348 1.86 16.42 7.54
CA VAL A 348 2.36 15.37 6.65
C VAL A 348 1.51 15.32 5.40
N VAL A 349 2.15 15.32 4.23
CA VAL A 349 1.47 15.15 2.94
C VAL A 349 1.93 13.85 2.29
N VAL A 350 0.99 12.94 2.05
CA VAL A 350 1.23 11.67 1.36
C VAL A 350 0.65 11.74 -0.04
N LEU A 351 1.52 11.68 -1.05
CA LEU A 351 1.13 11.50 -2.45
C LEU A 351 1.16 10.01 -2.78
N LEU A 352 -0.01 9.39 -2.94
CA LEU A 352 -0.13 7.97 -3.25
C LEU A 352 -0.38 7.76 -4.74
N ASP A 353 0.48 6.99 -5.39
CA ASP A 353 0.33 6.59 -6.78
C ASP A 353 0.42 5.06 -6.93
N SER A 354 -0.69 4.32 -6.99
CA SER A 354 -2.10 4.78 -6.98
C SER A 354 -2.94 3.99 -5.97
N ILE A 355 -4.07 4.57 -5.53
CA ILE A 355 -5.01 3.85 -4.65
C ILE A 355 -5.65 2.66 -5.37
N THR A 356 -5.83 2.76 -6.70
CA THR A 356 -6.37 1.68 -7.52
C THR A 356 -5.45 0.47 -7.53
N ARG A 357 -4.14 0.70 -7.76
CA ARG A 357 -3.12 -0.35 -7.70
C ARG A 357 -2.97 -0.94 -6.30
N LEU A 358 -3.03 -0.10 -5.26
CA LEU A 358 -3.03 -0.57 -3.88
C LEU A 358 -4.23 -1.47 -3.58
N GLY A 359 -5.44 -1.09 -4.02
CA GLY A 359 -6.64 -1.92 -3.92
C GLY A 359 -6.50 -3.27 -4.64
N ARG A 360 -5.87 -3.29 -5.82
CA ARG A 360 -5.53 -4.54 -6.53
C ARG A 360 -4.56 -5.40 -5.74
N ALA A 361 -3.51 -4.81 -5.16
CA ALA A 361 -2.55 -5.55 -4.35
C ALA A 361 -3.22 -6.23 -3.14
N TYR A 362 -4.06 -5.51 -2.39
CA TYR A 362 -4.82 -6.09 -1.28
C TYR A 362 -5.79 -7.19 -1.73
N ASN A 363 -6.41 -7.05 -2.89
CA ASN A 363 -7.30 -8.08 -3.43
C ASN A 363 -6.57 -9.39 -3.79
N ILE A 364 -5.27 -9.30 -4.11
CA ILE A 364 -4.43 -10.46 -4.44
C ILE A 364 -3.83 -11.07 -3.16
N SER A 365 -3.42 -10.25 -2.19
CA SER A 365 -2.74 -10.69 -0.97
C SER A 365 -3.69 -11.14 0.14
N ALA A 366 -4.92 -10.61 0.19
CA ALA A 366 -5.85 -10.90 1.27
C ALA A 366 -6.42 -12.33 1.16
N PRO A 367 -6.61 -13.03 2.29
CA PRO A 367 -7.37 -14.27 2.31
C PRO A 367 -8.80 -14.06 1.79
N ALA A 368 -9.30 -14.98 0.97
CA ALA A 368 -10.65 -14.89 0.42
C ALA A 368 -11.72 -14.92 1.52
N SER A 369 -12.59 -13.92 1.55
CA SER A 369 -13.70 -13.81 2.50
C SER A 369 -14.93 -14.63 2.07
N GLY A 370 -14.97 -15.06 0.80
CA GLY A 370 -16.12 -15.73 0.19
C GLY A 370 -17.22 -14.78 -0.30
N ARG A 371 -17.08 -13.46 -0.07
CA ARG A 371 -18.00 -12.43 -0.57
C ARG A 371 -17.32 -11.58 -1.64
N ILE A 372 -17.55 -11.96 -2.89
CA ILE A 372 -16.97 -11.33 -4.08
C ILE A 372 -18.00 -10.35 -4.67
N LEU A 373 -17.61 -9.09 -4.78
CA LEU A 373 -18.35 -8.03 -5.45
C LEU A 373 -18.25 -8.18 -6.98
N SER A 374 -19.03 -7.36 -7.69
CA SER A 374 -18.87 -7.23 -9.15
C SER A 374 -17.40 -6.91 -9.49
N GLY A 375 -16.94 -7.39 -10.64
CA GLY A 375 -15.55 -7.17 -11.07
C GLY A 375 -14.49 -8.03 -10.37
N GLY A 376 -14.87 -9.00 -9.53
CA GLY A 376 -13.92 -9.94 -8.92
C GLY A 376 -13.18 -9.39 -7.70
N VAL A 377 -13.75 -8.36 -7.06
CA VAL A 377 -13.18 -7.71 -5.87
C VAL A 377 -13.75 -8.34 -4.61
N ASP A 378 -12.89 -8.81 -3.72
CA ASP A 378 -13.30 -9.27 -2.41
C ASP A 378 -13.68 -8.07 -1.53
N SER A 379 -14.88 -8.11 -0.95
CA SER A 379 -15.38 -7.04 -0.08
C SER A 379 -14.45 -6.74 1.12
N ALA A 380 -13.75 -7.74 1.65
CA ALA A 380 -12.82 -7.57 2.77
C ALA A 380 -11.50 -6.92 2.32
N ALA A 381 -11.09 -7.12 1.06
CA ALA A 381 -9.84 -6.58 0.52
C ALA A 381 -9.85 -5.05 0.39
N LEU A 382 -11.03 -4.42 0.33
CA LEU A 382 -11.16 -2.96 0.25
C LEU A 382 -11.04 -2.28 1.61
N TYR A 383 -11.15 -3.01 2.72
CA TYR A 383 -11.10 -2.41 4.06
C TYR A 383 -9.75 -1.75 4.39
N PRO A 384 -8.58 -2.40 4.18
CA PRO A 384 -7.30 -1.77 4.49
C PRO A 384 -7.00 -0.51 3.67
N PRO A 385 -7.17 -0.46 2.33
CA PRO A 385 -6.95 0.79 1.60
C PRO A 385 -8.00 1.86 1.93
N LYS A 386 -9.23 1.51 2.31
CA LYS A 386 -10.20 2.47 2.89
C LYS A 386 -9.70 3.06 4.20
N LYS A 387 -9.13 2.24 5.08
CA LYS A 387 -8.54 2.71 6.33
C LYS A 387 -7.30 3.57 6.08
N PHE A 388 -6.47 3.23 5.08
CA PHE A 388 -5.32 4.03 4.64
C PHE A 388 -5.80 5.43 4.21
N PHE A 389 -6.73 5.51 3.24
CA PHE A 389 -7.22 6.78 2.71
C PHE A 389 -8.04 7.57 3.75
N GLY A 390 -8.80 6.84 4.56
CA GLY A 390 -9.57 7.34 5.71
C GLY A 390 -8.70 7.92 6.85
N ALA A 391 -7.39 7.66 6.85
CA ALA A 391 -6.49 8.23 7.83
C ALA A 391 -6.36 9.75 7.68
N ALA A 392 -6.44 10.28 6.45
CA ALA A 392 -6.31 11.72 6.19
C ALA A 392 -7.33 12.54 6.99
N ARG A 393 -6.85 13.55 7.72
CA ARG A 393 -7.65 14.44 8.56
C ARG A 393 -6.80 15.59 9.04
N ASN A 394 -7.43 16.74 9.24
CA ASN A 394 -6.85 17.78 10.09
C ASN A 394 -7.10 17.41 11.55
N ILE A 395 -6.23 17.85 12.46
CA ILE A 395 -6.34 17.52 13.89
C ILE A 395 -6.37 18.79 14.71
N GLU A 396 -7.28 18.82 15.69
CA GLU A 396 -7.34 19.88 16.70
C GLU A 396 -6.10 19.84 17.60
N ASP A 397 -5.43 20.98 17.77
CA ASP A 397 -4.21 21.15 18.58
C ASP A 397 -3.06 20.17 18.21
N GLY A 398 -3.00 19.75 16.95
CA GLY A 398 -1.99 18.84 16.42
C GLY A 398 -1.57 19.19 14.99
N GLY A 399 -0.83 18.28 14.36
CA GLY A 399 -0.49 18.38 12.94
C GLY A 399 -1.61 17.85 12.04
N SER A 400 -1.41 17.87 10.74
CA SER A 400 -2.40 17.35 9.78
C SER A 400 -1.88 16.18 8.96
N LEU A 401 -2.77 15.27 8.56
CA LEU A 401 -2.46 14.23 7.58
C LEU A 401 -3.23 14.47 6.29
N THR A 402 -2.54 14.98 5.27
CA THR A 402 -3.08 15.13 3.92
C THR A 402 -2.73 13.89 3.09
N ILE A 403 -3.72 13.30 2.41
CA ILE A 403 -3.48 12.22 1.45
C ILE A 403 -4.10 12.62 0.11
N LEU A 404 -3.25 12.72 -0.92
CA LEU A 404 -3.66 12.89 -2.30
C LEU A 404 -3.33 11.60 -3.04
N ALA A 405 -4.38 10.85 -3.41
CA ALA A 405 -4.20 9.58 -4.08
C ALA A 405 -4.70 9.64 -5.52
N THR A 406 -3.95 9.07 -6.44
CA THR A 406 -4.43 8.92 -7.81
C THR A 406 -5.37 7.72 -7.90
N ALA A 407 -6.44 7.86 -8.67
CA ALA A 407 -7.38 6.79 -8.97
C ALA A 407 -7.48 6.62 -10.49
N LEU A 408 -7.25 5.40 -10.97
CA LEU A 408 -7.34 5.08 -12.38
C LEU A 408 -8.80 4.83 -12.77
N VAL A 409 -9.26 5.50 -13.82
CA VAL A 409 -10.57 5.32 -14.45
C VAL A 409 -10.40 5.03 -15.95
N ASP A 410 -11.48 4.62 -16.63
CA ASP A 410 -11.47 4.28 -18.06
C ASP A 410 -10.37 3.29 -18.47
N THR A 411 -10.02 2.36 -17.58
CA THR A 411 -9.03 1.31 -17.84
C THR A 411 -9.61 0.14 -18.62
N GLY A 412 -10.95 0.07 -18.74
CA GLY A 412 -11.68 -1.08 -19.26
C GLY A 412 -11.81 -2.23 -18.27
N SER A 413 -11.38 -2.04 -17.02
CA SER A 413 -11.47 -3.05 -15.96
C SER A 413 -12.61 -2.75 -14.99
N ARG A 414 -13.62 -3.63 -14.94
CA ARG A 414 -14.71 -3.56 -13.95
C ARG A 414 -14.21 -3.55 -12.50
N MET A 415 -13.06 -4.19 -12.24
CA MET A 415 -12.40 -4.15 -10.93
C MET A 415 -12.02 -2.73 -10.54
N ASP A 416 -11.45 -1.96 -11.46
CA ASP A 416 -11.03 -0.57 -11.19
C ASP A 416 -12.23 0.35 -10.98
N GLU A 417 -13.31 0.14 -11.76
CA GLU A 417 -14.57 0.88 -11.60
C GLU A 417 -15.15 0.67 -10.19
N VAL A 418 -15.21 -0.59 -9.72
CA VAL A 418 -15.71 -0.90 -8.37
C VAL A 418 -14.80 -0.33 -7.29
N ILE A 419 -13.48 -0.44 -7.46
CA ILE A 419 -12.51 0.18 -6.55
C ILE A 419 -12.73 1.69 -6.49
N PHE A 420 -12.84 2.36 -7.64
CA PHE A 420 -13.02 3.81 -7.71
C PHE A 420 -14.29 4.27 -6.99
N GLU A 421 -15.43 3.65 -7.27
CA GLU A 421 -16.71 4.02 -6.65
C GLU A 421 -16.67 3.89 -5.11
N GLU A 422 -15.96 2.89 -4.60
CA GLU A 422 -15.78 2.67 -3.17
C GLU A 422 -14.91 3.75 -2.49
N PHE A 423 -13.96 4.35 -3.22
CA PHE A 423 -13.12 5.44 -2.72
C PHE A 423 -13.70 6.83 -2.94
N LYS A 424 -14.50 7.01 -3.99
CA LYS A 424 -15.17 8.28 -4.32
C LYS A 424 -16.00 8.82 -3.15
N GLY A 425 -16.76 7.95 -2.49
CA GLY A 425 -17.56 8.30 -1.31
C GLY A 425 -16.73 8.68 -0.06
N THR A 426 -15.44 8.31 -0.04
CA THR A 426 -14.57 8.53 1.13
C THR A 426 -13.82 9.87 1.04
N GLY A 427 -13.53 10.34 -0.18
CA GLY A 427 -12.80 11.59 -0.46
C GLY A 427 -13.61 12.87 -0.21
N ASN A 428 -12.90 13.98 0.01
CA ASN A 428 -13.49 15.31 0.14
C ASN A 428 -12.93 16.34 -0.86
N MET A 429 -12.02 15.93 -1.75
CA MET A 429 -11.59 16.68 -2.94
C MET A 429 -11.47 15.72 -4.12
N GLU A 430 -11.90 16.15 -5.30
CA GLU A 430 -11.75 15.43 -6.56
C GLU A 430 -11.12 16.35 -7.62
N LEU A 431 -10.00 15.92 -8.18
CA LEU A 431 -9.35 16.54 -9.34
C LEU A 431 -9.46 15.56 -10.50
N ILE A 432 -10.32 15.86 -11.46
CA ILE A 432 -10.64 14.97 -12.57
C ILE A 432 -9.82 15.37 -13.79
N LEU A 433 -9.04 14.43 -14.33
CA LEU A 433 -8.31 14.60 -15.57
C LEU A 433 -9.10 13.97 -16.73
N ASP A 434 -9.12 14.64 -17.88
CA ASP A 434 -9.81 14.19 -19.08
C ASP A 434 -8.82 13.83 -20.18
N ARG A 435 -8.89 12.57 -20.63
CA ARG A 435 -8.06 12.05 -21.72
C ARG A 435 -8.27 12.82 -23.03
N ARG A 436 -9.48 13.30 -23.31
CA ARG A 436 -9.81 14.03 -24.56
C ARG A 436 -9.02 15.34 -24.66
N LEU A 437 -8.75 15.98 -23.52
CA LEU A 437 -7.90 17.19 -23.45
C LEU A 437 -6.43 16.83 -23.71
N ALA A 438 -5.95 15.75 -23.08
CA ALA A 438 -4.58 15.26 -23.25
C ALA A 438 -4.29 14.81 -24.70
N ASP A 439 -5.23 14.12 -25.35
CA ASP A 439 -5.11 13.69 -26.75
C ASP A 439 -4.98 14.89 -27.71
N LYS A 440 -5.58 16.04 -27.35
CA LYS A 440 -5.43 17.33 -28.06
C LYS A 440 -4.23 18.17 -27.60
N ARG A 441 -3.40 17.63 -26.69
CA ARG A 441 -2.22 18.28 -26.09
C ARG A 441 -2.54 19.54 -25.29
N ILE A 442 -3.73 19.61 -24.69
CA ILE A 442 -4.12 20.69 -23.79
C ILE A 442 -3.74 20.28 -22.37
N PHE A 443 -2.77 20.97 -21.77
CA PHE A 443 -2.28 20.71 -20.42
C PHE A 443 -2.33 21.96 -19.54
N PRO A 444 -2.64 21.83 -18.24
CA PRO A 444 -3.04 20.60 -17.52
C PRO A 444 -4.38 20.04 -18.02
N ALA A 445 -4.50 18.72 -18.18
CA ALA A 445 -5.71 18.09 -18.74
C ALA A 445 -6.85 17.98 -17.69
N VAL A 446 -7.08 19.04 -16.92
CA VAL A 446 -8.06 19.09 -15.82
C VAL A 446 -9.44 19.44 -16.35
N ASN A 447 -10.44 18.65 -16.00
CA ASN A 447 -11.83 19.00 -16.19
C ASN A 447 -12.25 19.99 -15.09
N VAL A 448 -12.24 21.28 -15.44
CA VAL A 448 -12.52 22.37 -14.49
C VAL A 448 -13.98 22.44 -14.01
N VAL A 449 -14.88 21.79 -14.73
CA VAL A 449 -16.32 21.74 -14.45
C VAL A 449 -16.64 20.63 -13.44
N ALA A 450 -15.97 19.48 -13.58
CA ALA A 450 -16.22 18.30 -12.75
C ALA A 450 -15.34 18.25 -11.48
N SER A 451 -14.25 19.00 -11.44
CA SER A 451 -13.32 19.05 -10.29
C SER A 451 -13.81 20.00 -9.19
N GLY A 452 -13.52 19.67 -7.93
CA GLY A 452 -13.96 20.48 -6.80
C GLY A 452 -13.48 19.98 -5.45
N THR A 453 -13.64 20.84 -4.44
CA THR A 453 -13.36 20.52 -3.04
C THR A 453 -14.59 20.79 -2.19
N ARG A 454 -14.93 19.84 -1.30
CA ARG A 454 -16.03 20.03 -0.35
C ARG A 454 -15.60 21.04 0.72
N LYS A 455 -16.53 21.91 1.11
CA LYS A 455 -16.29 22.98 2.09
C LYS A 455 -15.13 23.91 1.71
N GLU A 456 -15.01 24.25 0.43
CA GLU A 456 -13.97 25.17 -0.06
C GLU A 456 -14.07 26.57 0.57
N GLU A 457 -15.23 26.95 1.12
CA GLU A 457 -15.44 28.20 1.84
C GLU A 457 -14.60 28.34 3.13
N ILE A 458 -14.07 27.22 3.67
CA ILE A 458 -13.14 27.25 4.81
C ILE A 458 -11.73 27.62 4.34
N LEU A 459 -11.39 27.29 3.09
CA LEU A 459 -10.03 27.40 2.54
C LEU A 459 -9.77 28.70 1.78
N MET A 460 -10.82 29.48 1.49
CA MET A 460 -10.76 30.71 0.72
C MET A 460 -11.38 31.88 1.50
N GLY A 461 -10.84 33.08 1.29
CA GLY A 461 -11.47 34.29 1.83
C GLY A 461 -12.82 34.55 1.16
N SER A 462 -13.75 35.21 1.85
CA SER A 462 -15.11 35.43 1.33
C SER A 462 -15.15 36.19 -0.01
N GLU A 463 -14.27 37.18 -0.19
CA GLU A 463 -14.15 37.92 -1.46
C GLU A 463 -13.60 37.05 -2.59
N GLU A 464 -12.53 36.29 -2.32
CA GLU A 464 -11.94 35.33 -3.26
C GLU A 464 -12.99 34.30 -3.71
N LEU A 465 -13.70 33.71 -2.75
CA LEU A 465 -14.73 32.70 -2.98
C LEU A 465 -15.86 33.23 -3.87
N ASN A 466 -16.34 34.44 -3.61
CA ASN A 466 -17.39 35.06 -4.42
C ASN A 466 -16.97 35.23 -5.89
N ILE A 467 -15.71 35.61 -6.14
CA ILE A 467 -15.18 35.75 -7.50
C ILE A 467 -15.01 34.36 -8.14
N VAL A 468 -14.47 33.39 -7.41
CA VAL A 468 -14.30 32.00 -7.88
C VAL A 468 -15.66 31.38 -8.25
N TRP A 469 -16.72 31.63 -7.49
CA TRP A 469 -18.07 31.16 -7.84
C TRP A 469 -18.61 31.81 -9.11
N LYS A 470 -18.39 33.11 -9.31
CA LYS A 470 -18.74 33.78 -10.58
C LYS A 470 -17.97 33.16 -11.75
N LEU A 471 -16.66 32.93 -11.57
CA LEU A 471 -15.82 32.24 -12.55
C LEU A 471 -16.36 30.83 -12.87
N ARG A 472 -16.67 30.02 -11.86
CA ARG A 472 -17.25 28.68 -12.04
C ARG A 472 -18.54 28.73 -12.86
N ARG A 473 -19.45 29.67 -12.59
CA ARG A 473 -20.70 29.83 -13.36
C ARG A 473 -20.43 30.08 -14.85
N VAL A 474 -19.44 30.91 -15.17
CA VAL A 474 -19.03 31.15 -16.56
C VAL A 474 -18.44 29.88 -17.19
N LEU A 475 -17.57 29.17 -16.47
CA LEU A 475 -16.95 27.93 -16.96
C LEU A 475 -17.99 26.81 -17.17
N HIS A 476 -19.00 26.70 -16.30
CA HIS A 476 -20.10 25.73 -16.42
C HIS A 476 -21.01 25.98 -17.62
N ALA A 477 -21.06 27.20 -18.16
CA ALA A 477 -21.84 27.52 -19.35
C ALA A 477 -21.15 27.07 -20.66
N LEU A 478 -19.90 26.60 -20.57
CA LEU A 478 -19.08 26.18 -21.69
C LEU A 478 -18.88 24.67 -21.66
N GLU A 479 -18.61 24.09 -22.84
CA GLU A 479 -18.09 22.73 -22.95
C GLU A 479 -16.72 22.61 -22.24
N PRO A 480 -16.39 21.49 -21.59
CA PRO A 480 -15.21 21.36 -20.73
C PRO A 480 -13.88 21.76 -21.40
N GLN A 481 -13.72 21.46 -22.69
CA GLN A 481 -12.54 21.86 -23.44
C GLN A 481 -12.45 23.39 -23.60
N ALA A 482 -13.54 24.02 -24.05
CA ALA A 482 -13.58 25.46 -24.24
C ALA A 482 -13.43 26.21 -22.90
N ALA A 483 -13.99 25.66 -21.82
CA ALA A 483 -13.83 26.18 -20.47
C ALA A 483 -12.35 26.22 -20.04
N LEU A 484 -11.63 25.11 -20.22
CA LEU A 484 -10.21 25.05 -19.87
C LEU A 484 -9.37 25.96 -20.78
N GLU A 485 -9.60 25.95 -22.09
CA GLU A 485 -8.86 26.80 -23.03
C GLU A 485 -9.02 28.29 -22.69
N LEU A 486 -10.26 28.73 -22.43
CA LEU A 486 -10.56 30.10 -22.01
C LEU A 486 -9.83 30.43 -20.69
N LEU A 487 -9.89 29.54 -19.71
CA LEU A 487 -9.22 29.74 -18.43
C LEU A 487 -7.71 29.89 -18.62
N LEU A 488 -7.08 28.98 -19.37
CA LEU A 488 -5.64 29.02 -19.62
C LEU A 488 -5.22 30.26 -20.42
N GLU A 489 -6.01 30.68 -21.41
CA GLU A 489 -5.75 31.89 -22.19
C GLU A 489 -5.73 33.12 -21.29
N LYS A 490 -6.74 33.30 -20.44
CA LYS A 490 -6.81 34.45 -19.52
C LYS A 490 -5.72 34.38 -18.44
N MET A 491 -5.44 33.20 -17.90
CA MET A 491 -4.40 33.02 -16.89
C MET A 491 -3.00 33.33 -17.43
N LYS A 492 -2.69 33.00 -18.70
CA LYS A 492 -1.42 33.37 -19.35
C LYS A 492 -1.21 34.88 -19.44
N GLY A 493 -2.28 35.67 -19.46
CA GLY A 493 -2.22 37.13 -19.45
C GLY A 493 -1.90 37.75 -18.08
N THR A 494 -1.76 36.93 -17.03
CA THR A 494 -1.58 37.40 -15.64
C THR A 494 -0.44 36.67 -14.95
N LYS A 495 0.21 37.35 -14.00
CA LYS A 495 1.34 36.78 -13.26
C LYS A 495 0.92 35.95 -12.05
N SER A 496 -0.26 36.22 -11.49
CA SER A 496 -0.77 35.52 -10.30
C SER A 496 -2.27 35.26 -10.35
N ASN A 497 -2.75 34.34 -9.52
CA ASN A 497 -4.18 34.09 -9.32
C ASN A 497 -4.90 35.30 -8.72
N VAL A 498 -4.24 36.06 -7.84
CA VAL A 498 -4.80 37.31 -7.30
C VAL A 498 -5.06 38.31 -8.42
N GLU A 499 -4.06 38.54 -9.29
CA GLU A 499 -4.20 39.45 -10.43
C GLU A 499 -5.29 38.97 -11.40
N PHE A 500 -5.34 37.66 -11.66
CA PHE A 500 -6.37 37.04 -12.48
C PHE A 500 -7.78 37.28 -11.92
N LEU A 501 -8.00 37.02 -10.62
CA LEU A 501 -9.30 37.21 -9.99
C LEU A 501 -9.73 38.69 -9.99
N MET A 502 -8.79 39.63 -9.81
CA MET A 502 -9.07 41.07 -9.93
C MET A 502 -9.52 41.46 -11.36
N GLN A 503 -8.95 40.86 -12.41
CA GLN A 503 -9.40 41.09 -13.78
C GLN A 503 -10.81 40.53 -14.02
N ILE A 504 -11.11 39.34 -13.49
CA ILE A 504 -12.45 38.75 -13.57
C ILE A 504 -13.47 39.64 -12.87
N GLN A 505 -13.17 40.13 -11.66
CA GLN A 505 -14.06 41.01 -10.91
C GLN A 505 -14.41 42.27 -11.72
N LYS A 506 -13.42 42.94 -12.33
CA LYS A 506 -13.66 44.11 -13.19
C LYS A 506 -14.52 43.81 -14.41
N THR A 507 -14.38 42.63 -15.00
CA THR A 507 -15.09 42.22 -16.21
C THR A 507 -16.52 41.77 -15.93
N THR A 508 -16.78 41.27 -14.72
CA THR A 508 -18.09 40.71 -14.32
C THR A 508 -18.95 41.73 -13.55
N SER A 509 -18.40 42.88 -13.15
CA SER A 509 -19.07 43.93 -12.37
C SER A 509 -19.73 45.04 -13.21
N GLY A 510 -20.44 44.70 -14.30
CA GLY A 510 -21.32 45.68 -14.97
C GLY A 510 -22.50 45.03 -15.68
N PRO A 511 -23.64 45.72 -15.91
CA PRO A 511 -24.30 46.77 -15.14
C PRO A 511 -25.61 46.24 -14.50
N ASP A 512 -25.53 45.34 -13.51
CA ASP A 512 -26.73 44.78 -12.86
C ASP A 512 -26.68 44.77 -11.31
N ASP A 513 -25.59 45.25 -10.70
CA ASP A 513 -25.44 45.35 -9.23
C ASP A 513 -25.95 46.70 -8.67
N SER A 514 -26.90 47.35 -9.36
CA SER A 514 -27.57 48.58 -8.90
C SER A 514 -29.09 48.43 -8.96
N LYS A 515 -29.68 47.61 -8.09
CA LYS A 515 -31.09 47.72 -7.67
C LYS A 515 -31.27 47.29 -6.23
#